data_AF-A0A969PXU8-F1
#
_entry.id   AF-A0A969PXU8-F1
#
_cell.length_a   1.000
_cell.length_b   1.000
_cell.length_c   1.000
_cell.angle_alpha   90.00
_cell.angle_beta   90.00
_cell.angle_gamma   90.00
#
_symmetry.space_group_name_H-M   'P 1'
#
loop_
_entity.id
_entity.type
_entity.pdbx_description
1 polymer ?
#
loop_
_entity_poly.entity_id
_entity_poly.type
_entity_poly.pdbx_seq_one_letter_code
_entity_poly.pdbx_strand_id
1 'polypeptide(L)'
;MKQPHLQPTQAQLHHWNDDPFAYGAYTYTPPGAEQARYLLAQPLANRVFWAGEATDDLWFSSVHGAYRTGERAAREIMARVAQKRLQIRVNRSCWIIRRRIVWPQGFQRVPRADTCGWAGA
;
A
#
# COMPACT_ATOMS: atom_id res chain seq x y z
N MET A 1 1.15 -27.88 38.78
CA MET A 1 2.00 -28.90 39.44
C MET A 1 3.43 -28.75 38.93
N LYS A 2 4.41 -28.48 39.80
CA LYS A 2 5.85 -28.58 39.46
C LYS A 2 6.34 -29.96 39.88
N GLN A 3 7.01 -30.70 39.01
CA GLN A 3 7.61 -32.02 39.32
C GLN A 3 9.11 -31.82 39.66
N PRO A 4 9.50 -31.79 40.94
CA PRO A 4 10.84 -31.34 41.36
C PRO A 4 11.98 -32.34 41.06
N HIS A 5 11.65 -33.58 40.68
CA HIS A 5 12.64 -34.61 40.34
C HIS A 5 13.00 -34.61 38.84
N LEU A 6 12.28 -33.88 38.00
CA LEU A 6 12.62 -33.73 36.59
C LEU A 6 13.56 -32.53 36.42
N GLN A 7 14.74 -32.79 35.84
CA GLN A 7 15.70 -31.76 35.45
C GLN A 7 15.69 -31.63 33.92
N PRO A 8 15.64 -30.42 33.35
CA PRO A 8 15.68 -30.25 31.90
C PRO A 8 17.06 -30.64 31.36
N THR A 9 17.11 -31.49 30.34
CA THR A 9 18.36 -31.81 29.63
C THR A 9 18.88 -30.60 28.85
N GLN A 10 17.97 -29.73 28.40
CA GLN A 10 18.26 -28.49 27.70
C GLN A 10 17.19 -27.45 28.01
N ALA A 11 17.59 -26.18 28.11
CA ALA A 11 16.68 -25.05 28.23
C ALA A 11 17.15 -23.92 27.31
N GLN A 12 16.19 -23.23 26.68
CA GLN A 12 16.43 -22.03 25.88
C GLN A 12 15.43 -20.97 26.28
N LEU A 13 15.90 -19.73 26.31
CA LEU A 13 15.10 -18.56 26.61
C LEU A 13 15.33 -17.54 25.48
N HIS A 14 14.24 -17.01 24.94
CA HIS A 14 14.28 -16.01 23.88
C HIS A 14 13.62 -14.72 24.38
N HIS A 15 14.37 -13.62 24.33
CA HIS A 15 13.89 -12.29 24.65
C HIS A 15 13.38 -11.62 23.38
N TRP A 16 12.09 -11.81 23.06
CA TRP A 16 11.48 -11.28 21.84
C TRP A 16 11.56 -9.75 21.70
N ASN A 17 11.58 -9.03 22.81
CA ASN A 17 11.70 -7.56 22.83
C ASN A 17 13.08 -7.09 22.33
N ASP A 18 14.11 -7.92 22.51
CA ASP A 18 15.50 -7.59 22.16
C ASP A 18 15.88 -8.10 20.75
N ASP A 19 14.98 -8.86 20.11
CA ASP A 19 15.19 -9.34 18.74
C ASP A 19 15.06 -8.16 17.75
N PRO A 20 16.11 -7.83 16.98
CA PRO A 20 16.12 -6.68 16.07
C PRO A 20 15.20 -6.85 14.84
N PHE A 21 14.59 -8.02 14.67
CA PHE A 21 13.62 -8.30 13.61
C PHE A 21 12.18 -8.38 14.12
N ALA A 22 11.97 -8.62 15.43
CA ALA A 22 10.64 -8.77 16.01
C ALA A 22 10.21 -7.58 16.88
N TYR A 23 11.14 -7.02 17.68
CA TYR A 23 10.88 -5.95 18.65
C TYR A 23 9.74 -6.23 19.64
N GLY A 24 9.36 -7.50 19.81
CA GLY A 24 8.20 -7.93 20.58
C GLY A 24 7.69 -9.29 20.12
N ALA A 25 6.79 -9.89 20.91
CA ALA A 25 6.27 -11.22 20.61
C ALA A 25 5.12 -11.17 19.60
N TYR A 26 4.07 -10.39 19.90
CA TYR A 26 2.88 -10.27 19.06
C TYR A 26 2.12 -8.98 19.35
N THR A 27 1.26 -8.59 18.42
CA THR A 27 0.58 -7.30 18.40
C THR A 27 -0.66 -7.29 19.28
N TYR A 28 -0.74 -6.37 20.24
CA TYR A 28 -1.98 -6.07 20.96
C TYR A 28 -2.46 -4.64 20.64
N THR A 29 -3.75 -4.38 20.86
CA THR A 29 -4.32 -3.05 20.70
C THR A 29 -4.42 -2.37 22.06
N PRO A 30 -3.69 -1.27 22.32
CA PRO A 30 -3.87 -0.52 23.56
C PRO A 30 -5.24 0.20 23.58
N PRO A 31 -5.79 0.52 24.76
CA PRO A 31 -7.03 1.29 24.86
C PRO A 31 -6.95 2.62 24.09
N GLY A 32 -8.00 2.96 23.32
CA GLY A 32 -8.05 4.18 22.51
C GLY A 32 -7.37 4.07 21.14
N ALA A 33 -6.85 2.89 20.77
CA ALA A 33 -6.22 2.63 19.47
C ALA A 33 -7.02 1.62 18.62
N GLU A 34 -8.34 1.57 18.78
CA GLU A 34 -9.22 0.57 18.16
C GLU A 34 -9.10 0.56 16.63
N GLN A 35 -8.80 1.71 16.03
CA GLN A 35 -8.66 1.88 14.58
C GLN A 35 -7.24 1.60 14.05
N ALA A 36 -6.25 1.37 14.92
CA ALA A 36 -4.85 1.29 14.51
C ALA A 36 -4.58 0.18 13.49
N ARG A 37 -5.23 -1.00 13.64
CA ARG A 37 -5.08 -2.12 12.71
C ARG A 37 -5.62 -1.81 11.33
N TYR A 38 -6.85 -1.26 11.28
CA TYR A 38 -7.47 -0.83 10.04
C TYR A 38 -6.61 0.19 9.29
N LEU A 39 -6.07 1.18 10.01
CA LEU A 39 -5.18 2.18 9.44
C LEU A 39 -3.86 1.57 8.95
N LEU A 40 -3.25 0.67 9.71
CA LEU A 40 -2.02 -0.03 9.34
C LEU A 40 -2.21 -0.92 8.10
N ALA A 41 -3.38 -1.53 7.94
CA ALA A 41 -3.69 -2.38 6.81
C ALA A 41 -3.84 -1.61 5.48
N GLN A 42 -4.00 -0.28 5.51
CA GLN A 42 -4.23 0.51 4.30
C GLN A 42 -2.99 0.62 3.40
N PRO A 43 -3.13 0.44 2.08
CA PRO A 43 -2.01 0.59 1.17
C PRO A 43 -1.52 2.03 1.07
N LEU A 44 -0.20 2.21 1.08
CA LEU A 44 0.42 3.53 0.88
C LEU A 44 0.58 3.83 -0.61
N ALA A 45 -0.05 4.92 -1.05
CA ALA A 45 0.00 5.45 -2.41
C ALA A 45 -0.33 4.42 -3.51
N ASN A 46 -1.10 3.37 -3.18
CA ASN A 46 -1.38 2.23 -4.06
C ASN A 46 -0.12 1.62 -4.70
N ARG A 47 0.97 1.58 -3.93
CA ARG A 47 2.30 1.08 -4.34
C ARG A 47 2.92 0.17 -3.29
N VAL A 48 2.75 0.49 -2.02
CA VAL A 48 3.18 -0.35 -0.89
C VAL A 48 1.94 -0.90 -0.23
N PHE A 49 1.92 -2.20 0.00
CA PHE A 49 0.81 -2.95 0.59
C PHE A 49 1.32 -3.65 1.84
N TRP A 50 0.51 -3.68 2.90
CA TRP A 50 0.89 -4.23 4.19
C TRP A 50 0.20 -5.56 4.45
N ALA A 51 0.99 -6.51 4.95
CA ALA A 51 0.54 -7.83 5.39
C ALA A 51 1.27 -8.19 6.70
N GLY A 52 0.70 -9.14 7.43
CA GLY A 52 1.20 -9.57 8.73
C GLY A 52 0.08 -9.60 9.76
N GLU A 53 0.32 -10.31 10.87
CA GLU A 53 -0.67 -10.51 11.92
C GLU A 53 -1.25 -9.21 12.51
N ALA A 54 -0.45 -8.13 12.51
CA ALA A 54 -0.88 -6.81 12.98
C ALA A 54 -2.00 -6.20 12.14
N THR A 55 -2.20 -6.68 10.90
CA THR A 55 -3.10 -6.10 9.90
C THR A 55 -4.40 -6.90 9.70
N ASP A 56 -4.65 -7.93 10.52
CA ASP A 56 -5.93 -8.63 10.55
C ASP A 56 -6.78 -8.09 11.71
N ASP A 57 -8.02 -7.70 11.42
CA ASP A 57 -8.92 -7.11 12.42
C ASP A 57 -9.50 -8.16 13.39
N LEU A 58 -9.59 -9.43 12.98
CA LEU A 58 -10.22 -10.49 13.77
C LEU A 58 -9.21 -11.45 14.38
N TRP A 59 -8.13 -11.69 13.64
CA TRP A 59 -7.20 -12.78 13.88
C TRP A 59 -5.78 -12.28 14.10
N PHE A 60 -5.64 -11.18 14.83
CA PHE A 60 -4.33 -10.68 15.23
C PHE A 60 -3.64 -11.61 16.25
N SER A 61 -2.35 -11.38 16.51
CA SER A 61 -1.54 -12.22 17.40
C SER A 61 -1.44 -13.68 16.95
N SER A 62 -1.62 -13.96 15.65
CA SER A 62 -1.75 -15.34 15.14
C SER A 62 -1.13 -15.56 13.77
N VAL A 63 -0.71 -16.81 13.54
CA VAL A 63 -0.17 -17.27 12.25
C VAL A 63 -1.24 -17.23 11.14
N HIS A 64 -2.49 -17.62 11.43
CA HIS A 64 -3.53 -17.62 10.41
C HIS A 64 -3.95 -16.20 10.00
N GLY A 65 -3.87 -15.20 10.89
CA GLY A 65 -4.06 -13.79 10.54
C GLY A 65 -2.95 -13.28 9.63
N ALA A 66 -1.69 -13.63 9.91
CA ALA A 66 -0.58 -13.31 9.02
C ALA A 66 -0.77 -13.93 7.62
N TYR A 67 -1.19 -15.18 7.54
CA TYR A 67 -1.48 -15.85 6.27
C TYR A 67 -2.60 -15.17 5.48
N ARG A 68 -3.76 -14.94 6.12
CA ARG A 68 -4.93 -14.31 5.49
C ARG A 68 -4.63 -12.92 4.95
N THR A 69 -3.88 -12.11 5.72
CA THR A 69 -3.49 -10.77 5.30
C THR A 69 -2.46 -10.78 4.18
N GLY A 70 -1.60 -11.80 4.12
CA GLY A 70 -0.74 -12.07 2.95
C GLY A 70 -1.55 -12.30 1.68
N GLU A 71 -2.57 -13.17 1.73
CA GLU A 71 -3.47 -13.40 0.59
C GLU A 71 -4.24 -12.13 0.19
N ARG A 72 -4.67 -11.33 1.18
CA ARG A 72 -5.31 -10.04 0.95
C ARG A 72 -4.38 -9.08 0.20
N ALA A 73 -3.17 -8.85 0.70
CA ALA A 73 -2.20 -7.95 0.06
C ALA A 73 -1.82 -8.42 -1.36
N ALA A 74 -1.67 -9.74 -1.56
CA ALA A 74 -1.44 -10.30 -2.90
C ALA A 74 -2.58 -9.96 -3.88
N ARG A 75 -3.84 -10.09 -3.45
CA ARG A 75 -5.01 -9.71 -4.26
C ARG A 75 -5.03 -8.21 -4.58
N GLU A 76 -4.70 -7.36 -3.61
CA GLU A 76 -4.61 -5.91 -3.81
C GLU A 76 -3.54 -5.54 -4.85
N ILE A 77 -2.36 -6.16 -4.77
CA ILE A 77 -1.27 -5.98 -5.74
C ILE A 77 -1.71 -6.43 -7.14
N MET A 78 -2.32 -7.61 -7.27
CA MET A 78 -2.78 -8.12 -8.56
C MET A 78 -3.82 -7.21 -9.20
N ALA A 79 -4.79 -6.72 -8.42
CA ALA A 79 -5.79 -5.77 -8.87
C ALA A 79 -5.13 -4.47 -9.36
N ARG A 80 -4.16 -3.94 -8.61
CA ARG A 80 -3.42 -2.73 -8.98
C ARG A 80 -2.63 -2.90 -10.28
N VAL A 81 -1.94 -4.03 -10.45
CA VAL A 81 -1.19 -4.35 -11.67
C VAL A 81 -2.13 -4.47 -12.88
N ALA A 82 -3.27 -5.15 -12.72
CA ALA A 82 -4.28 -5.27 -13.77
C ALA A 82 -4.81 -3.89 -14.19
N GLN A 83 -5.17 -3.02 -13.24
CA GLN A 83 -5.62 -1.66 -13.51
C GLN A 83 -4.57 -0.84 -14.26
N LYS A 84 -3.29 -0.92 -13.83
CA LYS A 84 -2.19 -0.21 -14.50
C LYS A 84 -2.01 -0.67 -15.95
N ARG A 85 -2.13 -1.99 -16.21
CA ARG A 85 -2.08 -2.55 -17.57
C ARG A 85 -3.20 -2.02 -18.45
N LEU A 86 -4.42 -1.95 -17.93
CA LEU A 86 -5.56 -1.37 -18.65
C LEU A 86 -5.35 0.11 -18.98
N GLN A 87 -4.87 0.90 -18.02
CA GLN A 87 -4.58 2.32 -18.24
C GLN A 87 -3.52 2.54 -19.34
N ILE A 88 -2.44 1.76 -19.35
CA ILE A 88 -1.41 1.84 -20.39
C ILE A 88 -1.98 1.49 -21.77
N ARG A 89 -2.83 0.46 -21.86
CA ARG A 89 -3.46 0.06 -23.12
C ARG A 89 -4.38 1.16 -23.67
N VAL A 90 -5.25 1.73 -22.84
CA VAL A 90 -6.13 2.85 -23.23
C VAL A 90 -5.31 4.06 -23.69
N ASN A 91 -4.24 4.40 -22.97
CA ASN A 91 -3.41 5.55 -23.32
C ASN A 91 -2.64 5.37 -24.65
N ARG A 92 -2.31 4.12 -25.00
CA ARG A 92 -1.72 3.78 -26.32
C ARG A 92 -2.75 3.81 -27.45
N SER A 93 -4.00 3.43 -27.20
CA SER A 93 -5.08 3.49 -28.19
C SER A 93 -5.60 4.90 -28.47
N CYS A 94 -5.37 5.86 -27.56
CA CYS A 94 -5.79 7.25 -27.72
C CYS A 94 -5.12 7.98 -28.91
N TRP A 95 -4.01 7.45 -29.41
CA TRP A 95 -3.35 7.96 -30.63
C TRP A 95 -4.10 7.63 -31.93
N ILE A 96 -4.97 6.62 -31.94
CA ILE A 96 -5.68 6.17 -33.15
C ILE A 96 -6.97 6.99 -33.39
N ILE A 97 -7.54 7.63 -32.35
CA ILE A 97 -8.84 8.34 -32.46
C ILE A 97 -8.69 9.86 -32.70
N ARG A 98 -7.48 10.43 -32.68
CA ARG A 98 -7.24 11.88 -32.93
C ARG A 98 -7.12 12.30 -34.41
N ARG A 99 -7.68 11.53 -35.36
CA ARG A 99 -7.66 11.88 -36.80
C ARG A 99 -9.04 11.99 -37.45
N ARG A 100 -10.06 12.52 -36.75
CA ARG A 100 -11.26 13.04 -37.42
C ARG A 100 -12.11 13.96 -36.54
N ILE A 101 -11.54 15.09 -36.12
CA ILE A 101 -12.36 16.28 -35.88
C ILE A 101 -11.98 17.25 -36.99
N VAL A 102 -12.84 17.27 -38.02
CA VAL A 102 -12.86 18.34 -39.02
C VAL A 102 -13.20 19.60 -38.24
N TRP A 103 -12.21 20.48 -38.07
CA TRP A 103 -12.47 21.84 -37.63
C TRP A 103 -13.35 22.53 -38.68
N PRO A 104 -14.51 23.11 -38.32
CA PRO A 104 -15.21 23.98 -39.23
C PRO A 104 -14.32 25.20 -39.50
N GLN A 105 -14.14 25.49 -40.79
CA GLN A 105 -13.41 26.64 -41.32
C GLN A 105 -13.88 27.91 -40.61
N GLY A 106 -13.01 28.59 -39.84
CA GLY A 106 -13.40 29.89 -39.28
C GLY A 106 -12.65 30.46 -38.09
N PHE A 107 -11.56 29.86 -37.58
CA PHE A 107 -10.80 30.48 -36.49
C PHE A 107 -9.58 31.23 -37.04
N GLN A 108 -9.67 32.57 -37.02
CA GLN A 108 -8.58 33.47 -37.37
C GLN A 108 -7.33 33.19 -36.51
N ARG A 109 -6.15 33.26 -37.13
CA ARG A 109 -4.86 33.20 -36.45
C ARG A 109 -4.78 34.36 -35.45
N VAL A 110 -4.63 34.05 -34.17
CA VAL A 110 -4.14 35.02 -33.18
C VAL A 110 -2.68 35.35 -33.55
N PRO A 111 -2.29 36.62 -33.68
CA PRO A 111 -0.90 36.97 -33.91
C PRO A 111 -0.06 36.61 -32.68
N ARG A 112 1.17 36.14 -32.91
CA ARG A 112 2.20 36.04 -31.86
C ARG A 112 2.37 37.40 -31.20
N ALA A 113 2.14 37.47 -29.89
CA ALA A 113 2.55 38.59 -29.08
C ALA A 113 4.06 38.46 -28.81
N ASP A 114 4.85 38.99 -29.74
CA ASP A 114 6.24 39.35 -29.49
C ASP A 114 6.24 40.84 -29.14
N THR A 115 6.39 41.20 -27.85
CA THR A 115 7.20 42.34 -27.37
C THR A 115 7.22 42.42 -25.85
N CYS A 116 8.44 42.58 -25.33
CA CYS A 116 8.82 43.01 -23.98
C CYS A 116 8.04 44.23 -23.46
N GLY A 117 7.92 44.33 -22.14
CA GLY A 117 7.53 45.56 -21.46
C GLY A 117 7.23 45.39 -19.97
N TRP A 118 8.22 44.98 -19.16
CA TRP A 118 8.15 45.23 -17.71
C TRP A 118 8.54 46.68 -17.45
N ALA A 119 7.55 47.53 -17.18
CA ALA A 119 7.69 48.84 -16.55
C ALA A 119 6.72 48.88 -15.36
N GLY A 120 7.22 49.31 -14.21
CA GLY A 120 6.60 49.08 -12.91
C GLY A 120 5.48 50.05 -12.49
N ALA A 121 4.90 49.70 -11.36
CA ALA A 121 4.27 50.55 -10.34
C ALA A 121 4.29 49.76 -9.03
#